data_AF-A0A821PQ94-F1
#
_entry.id   AF-A0A821PQ94-F1
#
_cell.length_a   1.000
_cell.length_b   1.000
_cell.length_c   1.000
_cell.angle_alpha   90.00
_cell.angle_beta   90.00
_cell.angle_gamma   90.00
#
_symmetry.space_group_name_H-M   'P 1'
#
loop_
_entity.id
_entity.type
_entity.pdbx_description
1 polymer ?
#
loop_
_entity_poly.entity_id
_entity_poly.type
_entity_poly.pdbx_seq_one_letter_code
_entity_poly.pdbx_strand_id
1 'polypeptide(L)'
;MQHSADNFVSTVRKLLPKYDPDYVINTDQSGIQIELSSTRTLSHRGEKTTALSVRSKNATTHSFTVQPCISLSGKLVGPLFLCLREPSGYLSENVK
;
A
#
# COMPACT_ATOMS: atom_id res chain seq x y z
N MET A 1 2.93 9.89 -24.27
CA MET A 1 2.23 9.41 -23.04
C MET A 1 1.85 10.58 -22.12
N GLN A 2 2.77 11.51 -21.82
CA GLN A 2 2.55 12.67 -20.92
C GLN A 2 1.31 13.53 -21.27
N HIS A 3 1.16 13.94 -22.54
CA HIS A 3 0.04 14.78 -22.98
C HIS A 3 -1.35 14.19 -22.71
N SER A 4 -1.48 12.86 -22.67
CA SER A 4 -2.76 12.19 -22.41
C SER A 4 -3.14 12.27 -20.93
N ALA A 5 -2.18 12.16 -20.03
CA ALA A 5 -2.40 12.23 -18.59
C ALA A 5 -2.74 13.66 -18.15
N ASP A 6 -2.01 14.64 -18.67
CA ASP A 6 -2.26 16.06 -18.37
C ASP A 6 -3.64 16.50 -18.87
N ASN A 7 -4.02 16.07 -20.08
CA ASN A 7 -5.36 16.31 -20.63
C ASN A 7 -6.46 15.69 -19.77
N PHE A 8 -6.28 14.45 -19.31
CA PHE A 8 -7.21 13.79 -18.40
C PHE A 8 -7.36 14.58 -17.09
N VAL A 9 -6.26 14.91 -16.42
CA VAL A 9 -6.28 15.68 -15.16
C VAL A 9 -6.98 17.03 -15.36
N SER A 10 -6.69 17.73 -16.46
CA SER A 10 -7.34 19.01 -16.75
C SER A 10 -8.85 18.89 -16.97
N THR A 11 -9.29 17.78 -17.56
CA THR A 11 -10.71 17.51 -17.85
C THR A 11 -11.45 17.13 -16.57
N VAL A 12 -10.87 16.23 -15.77
CA VAL A 12 -11.43 15.82 -14.48
C VAL A 12 -11.54 17.01 -13.54
N ARG A 13 -10.51 17.85 -13.41
CA ARG A 13 -10.55 19.05 -12.56
C ARG A 13 -11.70 20.01 -12.90
N LYS A 14 -12.04 20.16 -14.18
CA LYS A 14 -13.20 20.96 -14.62
C LYS A 14 -14.54 20.30 -14.32
N LEU A 15 -14.55 18.97 -14.21
CA LEU A 15 -15.74 18.16 -13.98
C LEU A 15 -16.06 18.02 -12.48
N LEU A 16 -15.05 17.89 -11.62
CA LEU A 16 -15.20 17.66 -10.19
C LEU A 16 -16.16 18.61 -9.46
N PRO A 17 -16.18 19.94 -9.73
CA PRO A 17 -17.09 20.86 -9.04
C PRO A 17 -18.58 20.60 -9.30
N LYS A 18 -18.93 19.77 -10.30
CA LYS A 18 -20.33 19.41 -10.62
C LYS A 18 -20.88 18.29 -9.73
N TYR A 19 -20.03 17.64 -8.95
CA TYR A 19 -20.39 16.53 -8.07
C TYR A 19 -20.20 16.94 -6.62
N ASP A 20 -20.98 16.35 -5.73
CA ASP A 20 -20.78 16.50 -4.30
C ASP A 20 -19.45 15.82 -3.89
N PRO A 21 -18.53 16.54 -3.20
CA PRO A 21 -17.23 16.02 -2.79
C PRO A 21 -17.28 14.74 -1.94
N ASP A 22 -18.38 14.48 -1.23
CA ASP A 22 -18.53 13.25 -0.43
C ASP A 22 -18.74 12.00 -1.32
N TYR A 23 -19.17 12.17 -2.57
CA TYR A 23 -19.50 11.08 -3.50
C TYR A 23 -18.51 10.93 -4.67
N VAL A 24 -17.46 11.74 -4.70
CA VAL A 24 -16.31 11.51 -5.58
C VAL A 24 -15.30 10.68 -4.81
N ILE A 25 -15.10 9.43 -5.22
CA ILE A 25 -14.27 8.46 -4.49
C ILE A 25 -12.99 8.16 -5.27
N ASN A 26 -11.85 8.29 -4.59
CA ASN A 26 -10.59 7.73 -5.03
C ASN A 26 -10.32 6.42 -4.29
N THR A 27 -9.91 5.38 -5.00
CA THR A 27 -9.58 4.08 -4.44
C THR A 27 -8.44 3.46 -5.24
N ASP A 28 -7.49 2.86 -4.55
CA ASP A 28 -6.41 2.10 -5.18
C ASP A 28 -5.84 1.07 -4.19
N GLN A 29 -5.27 -0.01 -4.71
CA GLN A 29 -4.70 -1.08 -3.92
C GLN A 29 -3.21 -0.81 -3.65
N SER A 30 -2.79 -0.94 -2.40
CA SER A 30 -1.41 -0.76 -1.96
C SER A 30 -0.90 -2.00 -1.23
N GLY A 31 0.31 -2.44 -1.56
CA GLY A 31 0.99 -3.52 -0.84
C GLY A 31 1.70 -3.01 0.41
N ILE A 32 1.52 -3.71 1.53
CA ILE A 32 2.18 -3.42 2.81
C ILE A 32 3.05 -4.62 3.20
N GLN A 33 4.32 -4.35 3.49
CA GLN A 33 5.23 -5.34 4.07
C GLN A 33 4.95 -5.50 5.56
N ILE A 34 4.94 -6.73 6.06
CA ILE A 34 4.66 -7.01 7.48
C ILE A 34 5.80 -6.47 8.36
N GLU A 35 7.04 -6.62 7.91
CA GLU A 35 8.22 -6.04 8.56
C GLU A 35 8.96 -5.10 7.60
N LEU A 36 9.22 -3.88 8.08
CA LEU A 36 10.12 -2.95 7.42
C LEU A 36 11.57 -3.33 7.77
N SER A 37 12.23 -4.03 6.86
CA SER A 37 13.66 -4.30 6.93
C SER A 37 14.44 -3.39 5.98
N SER A 38 15.67 -3.01 6.36
CA SER A 38 16.54 -2.29 5.43
C SER A 38 16.86 -3.16 4.21
N THR A 39 16.73 -2.59 3.01
CA THR A 39 17.17 -3.25 1.76
C THR A 39 18.69 -3.23 1.59
N ARG A 40 19.38 -2.45 2.43
CA ARG A 40 20.83 -2.30 2.39
C ARG A 40 21.43 -2.62 3.74
N THR A 41 22.52 -3.37 3.71
CA THR A 41 23.29 -3.72 4.90
C THR A 41 24.70 -3.19 4.72
N LEU A 42 25.23 -2.50 5.74
CA LEU A 42 26.64 -2.13 5.75
C LEU A 42 27.46 -3.40 5.92
N SER A 43 28.37 -3.67 4.98
CA SER A 43 29.26 -4.84 4.99
C SER A 43 30.67 -4.41 4.63
N HIS A 44 31.67 -5.16 5.12
CA HIS A 44 33.05 -4.87 4.80
C HIS A 44 33.43 -5.44 3.44
N ARG A 45 34.31 -4.74 2.70
CA ARG A 45 34.78 -5.21 1.39
C ARG A 45 35.57 -6.51 1.57
N GLY A 46 35.14 -7.58 0.88
CA GLY A 46 35.76 -8.91 0.97
C GLY A 46 35.11 -9.85 1.99
N GLU A 47 34.06 -9.40 2.68
CA GLU A 47 33.26 -10.25 3.56
C GLU A 47 32.44 -11.27 2.76
N LYS A 48 32.51 -12.56 3.14
CA LYS A 48 31.81 -13.65 2.45
C LYS A 48 30.33 -13.74 2.81
N THR A 49 29.96 -13.34 4.02
CA THR A 49 28.61 -13.45 4.57
C THR A 49 28.33 -12.24 5.45
N THR A 50 27.28 -11.48 5.12
CA THR A 50 26.82 -10.35 5.93
C THR A 50 25.62 -10.79 6.77
N ALA A 51 25.73 -10.68 8.09
CA ALA A 51 24.62 -10.99 8.99
C ALA A 51 23.60 -9.84 9.02
N LEU A 52 22.32 -10.20 9.08
CA LEU A 52 21.18 -9.29 9.21
C LEU A 52 20.32 -9.72 10.40
N SER A 53 19.87 -8.76 11.19
CA SER A 53 18.92 -9.01 12.27
C SER A 53 17.55 -8.50 11.86
N VAL A 54 16.56 -9.38 11.92
CA VAL A 54 15.14 -9.10 11.64
C VAL A 54 14.30 -9.69 12.77
N ARG A 55 13.11 -9.15 13.01
CA ARG A 55 12.22 -9.65 14.08
C ARG A 55 11.63 -11.00 13.69
N SER A 56 11.29 -11.19 12.42
CA SER A 56 10.80 -12.47 11.89
C SER A 56 11.17 -12.65 10.42
N LYS A 57 11.80 -13.78 10.11
CA LYS A 57 12.12 -14.15 8.71
C LYS A 57 10.86 -14.28 7.85
N ASN A 58 9.74 -14.68 8.43
CA ASN A 58 8.47 -14.78 7.68
C ASN A 58 7.89 -13.38 7.40
N ALA A 59 8.02 -12.45 8.35
CA ALA A 59 7.52 -11.09 8.18
C ALA A 59 8.27 -10.29 7.11
N THR A 60 9.48 -10.72 6.71
CA THR A 60 10.24 -10.11 5.62
C THR A 60 9.94 -10.69 4.23
N THR A 61 9.26 -11.83 4.14
CA THR A 61 8.90 -12.47 2.86
C THR A 61 7.43 -12.33 2.51
N HIS A 62 6.59 -12.00 3.48
CA HIS A 62 5.15 -11.85 3.30
C HIS A 62 4.72 -10.39 3.35
N SER A 63 3.80 -10.07 2.44
CA SER A 63 3.09 -8.81 2.38
C SER A 63 1.59 -9.09 2.31
N PHE A 64 0.79 -8.11 2.69
CA PHE A 64 -0.64 -8.10 2.43
C PHE A 64 -0.97 -6.85 1.60
N THR A 65 -2.19 -6.75 1.10
CA THR A 65 -2.62 -5.56 0.38
C THR A 65 -3.83 -4.93 1.04
N VAL A 66 -3.87 -3.62 1.03
CA VAL A 66 -5.01 -2.82 1.48
C VAL A 66 -5.54 -1.99 0.32
N GLN A 67 -6.84 -1.76 0.29
CA GLN A 67 -7.47 -0.84 -0.66
C GLN A 67 -8.36 0.15 0.12
N PRO A 68 -7.83 1.33 0.48
CA PRO A 68 -8.63 2.39 1.07
C PRO A 68 -9.46 3.10 0.00
N CYS A 69 -10.68 3.48 0.37
CA CYS A 69 -11.53 4.37 -0.41
C CYS A 69 -11.60 5.72 0.31
N ILE A 70 -11.21 6.81 -0.34
CA ILE A 70 -11.22 8.16 0.25
C ILE A 70 -12.05 9.08 -0.65
N SER A 71 -12.97 9.82 -0.05
CA SER A 71 -13.76 10.82 -0.77
C SER A 71 -12.91 12.05 -1.11
N LEU A 72 -13.37 12.86 -2.08
CA LEU A 72 -12.74 14.14 -2.41
C LEU A 72 -12.76 15.11 -1.21
N SER A 73 -13.74 15.00 -0.31
CA SER A 73 -13.79 15.73 0.96
C SER A 73 -12.79 15.24 2.02
N GLY A 74 -12.03 14.17 1.74
CA GLY A 74 -11.00 13.62 2.64
C GLY A 74 -11.53 12.63 3.68
N LYS A 75 -12.75 12.12 3.53
CA LYS A 75 -13.34 11.13 4.44
C LYS A 75 -13.01 9.72 3.95
N LEU A 76 -12.74 8.81 4.89
CA LEU A 76 -12.67 7.39 4.57
C LEU A 76 -14.08 6.88 4.25
N VAL A 77 -14.23 6.18 3.13
CA VAL A 77 -15.49 5.64 2.66
C VAL A 77 -15.55 4.16 3.00
N GLY A 78 -16.32 3.83 4.04
CA GLY A 78 -16.55 2.45 4.48
C GLY A 78 -15.31 1.79 5.12
N PRO A 79 -15.40 0.46 5.37
CA PRO A 79 -14.29 -0.32 5.91
C PRO A 79 -13.13 -0.44 4.92
N LEU A 80 -11.92 -0.61 5.44
CA LEU A 80 -10.73 -0.90 4.62
C LEU A 80 -10.82 -2.30 4.04
N PHE A 81 -10.68 -2.45 2.72
CA PHE A 81 -10.58 -3.76 2.10
C PHE A 81 -9.16 -4.32 2.28
N LEU A 82 -9.06 -5.50 2.88
CA LEU A 82 -7.81 -6.15 3.26
C LEU A 82 -7.71 -7.53 2.59
N CYS A 83 -6.67 -7.75 1.80
CA CYS A 83 -6.35 -9.08 1.26
C CYS A 83 -5.14 -9.65 1.99
N LEU A 84 -5.39 -10.68 2.78
CA LEU A 84 -4.37 -11.44 3.49
C LEU A 84 -3.76 -12.51 2.56
N ARG A 85 -2.46 -12.75 2.70
CA ARG A 85 -1.73 -13.72 1.86
C ARG A 85 -1.59 -15.09 2.51
N GLU A 86 -2.04 -15.26 3.75
CA GLU A 86 -1.98 -16.56 4.42
C GLU A 86 -3.02 -17.52 3.83
N PRO A 87 -2.67 -18.78 3.53
CA PRO A 87 -3.61 -19.78 2.99
C PRO A 87 -4.87 -19.96 3.84
N SER A 88 -4.76 -19.66 5.14
CA SER A 88 -5.81 -19.73 6.14
C SER A 88 -6.65 -18.45 6.24
N GLY A 89 -6.20 -17.34 5.63
CA GLY A 89 -6.91 -16.06 5.68
C GLY A 89 -6.74 -15.27 6.99
N TYR A 90 -5.76 -15.59 7.83
CA TYR A 90 -5.47 -14.85 9.07
C TYR A 90 -4.19 -14.00 8.92
N LEU A 91 -4.05 -12.95 9.73
CA LEU A 91 -2.87 -12.06 9.71
C LEU A 91 -1.73 -12.61 10.61
N SER A 92 -2.07 -13.49 11.55
CA SER A 92 -1.21 -14.37 12.34
C SER A 92 -2.09 -15.15 13.34
N GLU A 93 -1.56 -16.18 14.02
CA GLU A 93 -2.27 -16.94 15.07
C GLU A 93 -2.81 -16.07 16.24
N ASN A 94 -2.33 -14.84 16.38
CA ASN A 94 -2.61 -13.95 17.52
C ASN A 94 -3.53 -12.76 17.20
N VAL A 95 -3.98 -12.61 15.95
CA VAL A 95 -4.93 -11.56 15.56
C VAL A 95 -6.25 -12.26 15.23
N LYS A 96 -7.16 -12.25 16.21
CA LYS A 96 -8.55 -12.70 16.04
C LYS A 96 -9.38 -11.66 15.31
#